data_AF-A0A2E5B068-F1
#
_entry.id   AF-A0A2E5B068-F1
#
_cell.length_a   1.000
_cell.length_b   1.000
_cell.length_c   1.000
_cell.angle_alpha   90.00
_cell.angle_beta   90.00
_cell.angle_gamma   90.00
#
_symmetry.space_group_name_H-M   'P 1'
#
loop_
_entity.id
_entity.type
_entity.pdbx_description
1 polymer ?
#
loop_
_entity_poly.entity_id
_entity_poly.type
_entity_poly.pdbx_seq_one_letter_code
_entity_poly.pdbx_strand_id
1 'polypeptide(L)'
;MKKILFIILGSLLALYLLYFAFVYFVPYSEGTRAGELIKFSHKGVVIKTWEGEISQGISGAQIFSFSVLDEEKDVIEKLKEYQGSYVKVSYVERFTTFFFWGDTKYFINDVVKEQSPHFNRE
;
A
#
# COMPACT_ATOMS: atom_id res chain seq x y z
N MET A 1 -0.82 37.76 23.58
CA MET A 1 -0.32 36.37 23.79
C MET A 1 -1.25 35.33 23.17
N LYS A 2 -2.52 35.21 23.57
CA LYS A 2 -3.46 34.21 23.00
C LYS A 2 -3.64 34.31 21.48
N LYS A 3 -3.75 35.53 20.92
CA LYS A 3 -3.86 35.74 19.45
C LYS A 3 -2.64 35.21 18.68
N ILE A 4 -1.44 35.42 19.20
CA ILE A 4 -0.19 34.94 18.59
C ILE A 4 -0.12 33.41 18.65
N LEU A 5 -0.52 32.82 19.78
CA LEU A 5 -0.59 31.37 19.92
C LEU A 5 -1.57 30.74 18.90
N PHE A 6 -2.74 31.33 18.70
CA PHE A 6 -3.69 30.85 17.69
C PHE A 6 -3.16 30.99 16.27
N ILE A 7 -2.45 32.09 15.95
CA ILE A 7 -1.81 32.26 14.64
C ILE A 7 -0.73 31.20 14.42
N ILE A 8 0.13 30.95 15.42
CA ILE A 8 1.17 29.93 15.32
C ILE A 8 0.56 28.53 15.14
N LEU A 9 -0.42 28.17 15.96
CA LEU A 9 -1.06 26.87 15.88
C LEU A 9 -1.82 26.68 14.56
N GLY A 10 -2.51 27.73 14.10
CA GLY A 10 -3.19 27.75 12.81
C GLY A 10 -2.22 27.58 11.63
N SER A 11 -1.08 28.27 11.65
CA SER A 11 -0.04 28.13 10.64
C SER A 11 0.59 26.74 10.64
N LEU A 12 0.87 26.16 11.81
CA LEU A 12 1.39 24.79 11.91
C LEU A 12 0.39 23.76 11.39
N LEU A 13 -0.89 23.92 11.72
CA LEU A 13 -1.95 23.06 11.20
C LEU A 13 -2.07 23.18 9.68
N ALA A 14 -2.01 24.41 9.14
CA ALA A 14 -2.05 24.63 7.70
C ALA A 14 -0.87 23.97 6.98
N LEU A 15 0.36 24.10 7.51
CA LEU A 15 1.54 23.43 6.98
C LEU A 15 1.42 21.90 7.03
N TYR A 16 0.88 21.37 8.13
CA TYR A 16 0.64 19.93 8.26
C TYR A 16 -0.37 19.43 7.23
N LEU A 17 -1.48 20.14 7.03
CA LEU A 17 -2.49 19.80 6.03
C LEU A 17 -1.96 19.88 4.59
N LEU A 18 -1.13 20.89 4.29
CA LEU A 18 -0.46 21.00 2.99
C LEU A 18 0.50 19.84 2.75
N TYR A 19 1.30 19.47 3.75
CA TYR A 19 2.18 18.31 3.66
C TYR A 19 1.38 17.01 3.48
N PHE A 20 0.30 16.84 4.23
CA PHE A 20 -0.59 15.69 4.12
C PHE A 20 -1.21 15.59 2.73
N ALA A 21 -1.71 16.70 2.18
CA ALA A 21 -2.25 16.77 0.83
C ALA A 21 -1.19 16.44 -0.23
N PHE A 22 0.04 16.95 -0.06
CA PHE A 22 1.14 16.61 -0.95
C PHE A 22 1.41 15.11 -0.99
N VAL A 23 1.49 14.44 0.18
CA VAL A 23 1.69 12.98 0.25
C VAL A 23 0.49 12.21 -0.32
N TYR A 24 -0.72 12.74 -0.20
CA TYR A 24 -1.92 12.10 -0.73
C TYR A 24 -2.05 12.20 -2.25
N PHE A 25 -1.72 13.36 -2.83
CA PHE A 25 -1.98 13.63 -4.26
C PHE A 25 -0.76 13.48 -5.17
N VAL A 26 0.46 13.53 -4.62
CA VAL A 26 1.68 13.45 -5.42
C VAL A 26 2.33 12.07 -5.25
N PRO A 27 2.21 11.18 -6.25
CA PRO A 27 2.90 9.90 -6.22
C PRO A 27 4.42 10.12 -6.40
N TYR A 28 5.23 9.35 -5.67
CA TYR A 28 6.67 9.30 -5.85
C TYR A 28 7.05 8.44 -7.05
N SER A 29 6.41 7.27 -7.17
CA SER A 29 6.55 6.37 -8.31
C SER A 29 5.27 5.59 -8.55
N GLU A 30 5.09 5.10 -9.76
CA GLU A 30 4.02 4.19 -10.13
C GLU A 30 4.61 3.02 -10.90
N GLY A 31 4.08 1.82 -10.71
CA GLY A 31 4.62 0.66 -11.39
C GLY A 31 3.86 -0.63 -11.08
N THR A 32 4.44 -1.73 -11.53
CA THR A 32 3.87 -3.08 -11.34
C THR A 32 4.90 -4.03 -10.77
N ARG A 33 4.45 -4.96 -9.93
CA ARG A 33 5.26 -6.09 -9.49
C ARG A 33 4.48 -7.39 -9.64
N ALA A 34 5.17 -8.46 -9.99
CA ALA A 34 4.61 -9.79 -10.08
C ALA A 34 5.29 -10.72 -9.08
N GLY A 35 4.51 -11.67 -8.55
CA GLY A 35 4.97 -12.64 -7.56
C GLY A 35 3.83 -13.51 -7.06
N GLU A 36 4.17 -14.52 -6.27
CA GLU A 36 3.18 -15.35 -5.58
C GLU A 36 2.64 -14.61 -4.35
N LEU A 37 1.32 -14.47 -4.25
CA LEU A 37 0.69 -13.84 -3.09
C LEU A 37 0.77 -14.79 -1.90
N ILE A 38 1.73 -14.55 -1.02
CA ILE A 38 2.02 -15.42 0.12
C ILE A 38 1.21 -15.03 1.36
N LYS A 39 0.81 -13.75 1.46
CA LYS A 39 0.11 -13.23 2.63
C LYS A 39 -0.80 -12.08 2.22
N PHE A 40 -2.01 -12.08 2.76
CA PHE A 40 -2.86 -10.91 2.80
C PHE A 40 -3.64 -10.91 4.11
N SER A 41 -3.51 -9.84 4.89
CA SER A 41 -4.02 -9.79 6.26
C SER A 41 -4.55 -8.42 6.64
N HIS A 42 -5.61 -8.40 7.43
CA HIS A 42 -6.15 -7.19 8.05
C HIS A 42 -5.68 -7.12 9.50
N LYS A 43 -4.63 -6.32 9.76
CA LYS A 43 -3.93 -6.31 11.05
C LYS A 43 -3.83 -4.90 11.62
N GLY A 44 -3.67 -4.82 12.94
CA GLY A 44 -3.59 -3.57 13.68
C GLY A 44 -4.27 -3.67 15.05
N VAL A 45 -3.94 -2.74 15.94
CA VAL A 45 -4.44 -2.72 17.33
C VAL A 45 -5.60 -1.74 17.49
N VAL A 46 -5.35 -0.46 17.21
CA VAL A 46 -6.35 0.61 17.32
C VAL A 46 -7.04 0.86 15.99
N ILE A 47 -6.25 0.94 14.92
CA ILE A 47 -6.72 1.04 13.54
C ILE A 47 -6.13 -0.18 12.82
N LYS A 48 -6.98 -0.88 12.06
CA LYS A 48 -6.58 -2.01 11.25
C LYS A 48 -6.35 -1.54 9.82
N THR A 49 -5.34 -2.10 9.17
CA THR A 49 -4.99 -1.82 7.78
C THR A 49 -4.82 -3.14 7.02
N TRP A 50 -4.98 -3.07 5.70
CA TRP A 50 -4.80 -4.21 4.81
C TRP A 50 -3.36 -4.27 4.33
N GLU A 51 -2.69 -5.37 4.66
CA GLU A 51 -1.27 -5.57 4.36
C GLU A 51 -1.07 -6.89 3.64
N GLY A 52 -0.33 -6.83 2.53
CA GLY A 52 -0.02 -7.98 1.71
C GLY A 52 1.46 -8.14 1.44
N GLU A 53 1.84 -9.36 1.07
CA GLU A 53 3.21 -9.71 0.72
C GLU A 53 3.17 -10.63 -0.51
N ILE A 54 3.96 -10.30 -1.54
CA ILE A 54 4.24 -11.19 -2.66
C ILE A 54 5.68 -11.68 -2.63
N SER A 55 5.89 -12.92 -3.05
CA SER A 55 7.22 -13.49 -3.26
C SER A 55 7.62 -13.39 -4.74
N GLN A 56 8.75 -12.73 -5.02
CA GLN A 56 9.25 -12.49 -6.37
C GLN A 56 10.42 -13.41 -6.77
N GLY A 57 10.87 -14.30 -5.87
CA GLY A 57 12.07 -15.12 -6.07
C GLY A 57 11.88 -16.58 -5.69
N ILE A 58 12.85 -17.41 -6.06
CA ILE A 58 12.85 -18.85 -5.75
C ILE A 58 12.81 -19.00 -4.22
N SER A 59 11.81 -19.73 -3.72
CA SER A 59 11.66 -20.06 -2.29
C SER A 59 11.48 -18.86 -1.35
N GLY A 60 10.84 -17.75 -1.76
CA GLY A 60 10.56 -16.67 -0.81
C GLY A 60 11.66 -15.62 -0.66
N ALA A 61 12.78 -15.74 -1.39
CA ALA A 61 14.00 -14.95 -1.12
C ALA A 61 13.83 -13.42 -1.27
N GLN A 62 12.88 -12.99 -2.10
CA GLN A 62 12.55 -11.57 -2.27
C GLN A 62 11.08 -11.35 -1.99
N ILE A 63 10.79 -10.69 -0.86
CA ILE A 63 9.44 -10.33 -0.44
C ILE A 63 9.20 -8.87 -0.78
N PHE A 64 8.09 -8.61 -1.48
CA PHE A 64 7.56 -7.27 -1.65
C PHE A 64 6.32 -7.12 -0.78
N SER A 65 6.46 -6.30 0.26
CA SER A 65 5.36 -5.91 1.14
C SER A 65 4.66 -4.68 0.59
N PHE A 66 3.34 -4.69 0.65
CA PHE A 66 2.49 -3.60 0.18
C PHE A 66 1.29 -3.43 1.11
N SER A 67 0.66 -2.27 1.01
CA SER A 67 -0.57 -1.91 1.74
C SER A 67 -1.70 -1.66 0.75
N VAL A 68 -2.95 -1.76 1.22
CA VAL A 68 -4.14 -1.46 0.42
C VAL A 68 -5.02 -0.51 1.23
N LEU A 69 -5.46 0.59 0.61
CA LEU A 69 -6.36 1.52 1.26
C LEU A 69 -7.75 0.92 1.36
N ASP A 70 -8.47 1.19 2.44
CA ASP A 70 -9.83 0.66 2.69
C ASP A 70 -10.85 1.05 1.61
N GLU A 71 -10.59 2.12 0.86
CA GLU A 71 -11.42 2.54 -0.26
C GLU A 71 -11.34 1.60 -1.48
N GLU A 72 -10.24 0.85 -1.61
CA GLU A 72 -9.97 -0.08 -2.72
C GLU A 72 -10.64 -1.45 -2.49
N LYS A 73 -11.96 -1.45 -2.32
CA LYS A 73 -12.74 -2.66 -1.96
C LYS A 73 -12.56 -3.80 -2.96
N ASP A 74 -12.58 -3.48 -4.25
CA ASP A 74 -12.43 -4.48 -5.32
C ASP A 74 -11.05 -5.15 -5.27
N VAL A 75 -9.99 -4.37 -4.99
CA VAL A 75 -8.63 -4.90 -4.83
C VAL A 75 -8.54 -5.81 -3.61
N ILE A 76 -9.13 -5.39 -2.49
CA ILE A 76 -9.17 -6.18 -1.25
C ILE A 76 -9.87 -7.52 -1.47
N GLU A 77 -11.00 -7.54 -2.16
CA GLU A 77 -11.75 -8.77 -2.46
C GLU A 77 -10.95 -9.70 -3.39
N LYS A 78 -10.40 -9.17 -4.48
CA LYS A 78 -9.53 -9.93 -5.39
C LYS A 78 -8.31 -10.51 -4.67
N LEU A 79 -7.65 -9.75 -3.82
CA LEU A 79 -6.48 -10.23 -3.06
C LEU A 79 -6.82 -11.35 -2.06
N LYS A 80 -8.02 -11.30 -1.44
CA LYS A 80 -8.50 -12.41 -0.62
C LYS A 80 -8.72 -13.67 -1.44
N GLU A 81 -9.32 -13.53 -2.62
CA GLU A 81 -9.59 -14.65 -3.53
C GLU A 81 -8.29 -15.23 -4.13
N TYR A 82 -7.32 -14.37 -4.45
CA TYR A 82 -6.08 -14.76 -5.12
C TYR A 82 -4.99 -15.22 -4.15
N GLN A 83 -5.30 -15.41 -2.87
CA GLN A 83 -4.33 -15.89 -1.90
C GLN A 83 -3.71 -17.23 -2.34
N GLY A 84 -2.38 -17.32 -2.34
CA GLY A 84 -1.62 -18.45 -2.86
C GLY A 84 -1.54 -18.54 -4.39
N SER A 85 -2.10 -17.57 -5.12
CA SER A 85 -1.95 -17.49 -6.58
C SER A 85 -0.78 -16.58 -6.97
N TYR A 86 -0.26 -16.79 -8.19
CA TYR A 86 0.65 -15.83 -8.81
C TYR A 86 -0.15 -14.62 -9.32
N VAL A 87 0.25 -13.42 -8.92
CA VAL A 87 -0.45 -12.17 -9.21
C VAL A 87 0.52 -11.11 -9.69
N LYS A 88 0.01 -10.20 -10.52
CA LYS A 88 0.63 -8.92 -10.84
C LYS A 88 -0.18 -7.82 -10.16
N VAL A 89 0.50 -7.04 -9.32
CA VAL A 89 -0.07 -5.90 -8.61
C VAL A 89 0.44 -4.61 -9.21
N SER A 90 -0.45 -3.64 -9.38
CA SER A 90 -0.13 -2.26 -9.73
C SER A 90 -0.10 -1.42 -8.46
N TYR A 91 0.93 -0.60 -8.30
CA TYR A 91 1.13 0.19 -7.10
C TYR A 91 1.39 1.66 -7.39
N VAL A 92 1.00 2.48 -6.43
CA VAL A 92 1.45 3.86 -6.28
C VAL A 92 2.34 3.94 -5.05
N GLU A 93 3.59 4.34 -5.25
CA GLU A 93 4.52 4.63 -4.16
C GLU A 93 4.32 6.07 -3.68
N ARG A 94 4.09 6.24 -2.39
CA ARG A 94 4.00 7.56 -1.75
C ARG A 94 5.32 7.90 -1.06
N PHE A 95 5.57 9.20 -0.85
CA PHE A 95 6.76 9.66 -0.13
C PHE A 95 6.85 9.11 1.32
N THR A 96 5.70 8.95 1.96
CA THR A 96 5.56 8.34 3.29
C THR A 96 4.17 7.70 3.43
N THR A 97 3.98 6.93 4.50
CA THR A 97 2.68 6.43 4.94
C THR A 97 2.34 6.99 6.32
N PHE A 98 1.09 6.80 6.74
CA PHE A 98 0.59 7.06 8.09
C PHE A 98 0.05 5.77 8.68
N PHE A 99 0.09 5.65 10.01
CA PHE A 99 -0.31 4.44 10.75
C PHE A 99 -1.76 3.98 10.53
N PHE A 100 -2.60 4.85 9.97
CA PHE A 100 -4.01 4.59 9.65
C PHE A 100 -4.27 4.36 8.14
N TRP A 101 -3.23 4.39 7.30
CA TRP A 101 -3.30 4.05 5.88
C TRP A 101 -2.68 2.69 5.60
N GLY A 102 -1.53 2.43 6.19
CA GLY A 102 -0.85 1.15 6.04
C GLY A 102 0.60 1.17 6.51
N ASP A 103 1.20 -0.01 6.58
CA ASP A 103 2.57 -0.20 7.07
C ASP A 103 3.64 0.18 6.04
N THR A 104 3.28 0.23 4.76
CA THR A 104 4.23 0.44 3.66
C THR A 104 3.95 1.72 2.88
N LYS A 105 4.91 2.11 2.03
CA LYS A 105 4.75 3.24 1.10
C LYS A 105 4.10 2.84 -0.23
N TYR A 106 3.90 1.54 -0.45
CA TYR A 106 3.43 0.99 -1.71
C TYR A 106 1.95 0.63 -1.57
N PHE A 107 1.09 1.43 -2.19
CA PHE A 107 -0.35 1.23 -2.14
C PHE A 107 -0.84 0.58 -3.42
N ILE A 108 -1.46 -0.59 -3.30
CA ILE A 108 -1.98 -1.32 -4.46
C ILE A 108 -3.32 -0.73 -4.88
N ASN A 109 -3.44 -0.43 -6.17
CA ASN A 109 -4.66 0.08 -6.79
C ASN A 109 -5.27 -0.86 -7.83
N ASP A 110 -4.54 -1.89 -8.26
CA ASP A 110 -5.08 -2.95 -9.10
C ASP A 110 -4.33 -4.27 -8.89
N VAL A 111 -5.03 -5.38 -9.14
CA VAL A 111 -4.47 -6.73 -9.09
C VAL A 111 -5.07 -7.60 -10.18
N VAL A 112 -4.18 -8.34 -10.84
CA VAL A 112 -4.53 -9.30 -11.89
C VAL A 112 -3.85 -10.63 -11.59
N LYS A 113 -4.61 -11.72 -11.70
CA LYS A 113 -4.06 -13.08 -11.61
C LYS A 113 -3.29 -13.39 -12.89
N GLU A 114 -2.05 -13.85 -12.76
CA GLU A 114 -1.20 -14.24 -13.88
C GLU A 114 -0.71 -15.68 -13.72
N GLN A 115 -0.23 -16.29 -14.80
CA GLN A 115 0.41 -17.60 -14.70
C GLN A 115 1.84 -17.43 -14.21
N SER A 116 2.28 -18.30 -13.30
CA SER A 116 3.65 -18.28 -12.82
C SER A 116 4.62 -18.67 -13.94
N PRO A 117 5.64 -17.84 -14.23
CA PRO A 117 6.66 -18.16 -15.23
C PRO A 117 7.54 -19.36 -14.83
N HIS A 118 7.45 -19.81 -13.57
CA HIS A 118 8.25 -20.91 -13.04
C HIS A 118 7.59 -22.29 -13.25
N PHE A 119 6.26 -22.35 -13.34
CA PHE A 119 5.53 -23.62 -13.40
C PHE A 119 5.00 -23.98 -14.79
N ASN A 120 4.83 -23.01 -15.69
CA ASN A 120 4.47 -23.25 -17.08
C ASN A 120 5.51 -22.65 -18.03
N ARG A 121 6.54 -23.45 -18.35
CA ARG A 121 7.28 -23.29 -19.61
C ARG A 121 6.62 -24.23 -20.62
N GLU A 122 5.76 -23.70 -21.48
CA GLU A 122 5.58 -24.29 -22.82
C GLU A 122 6.75 -23.88 -23.70
#